data_AF-A0A9D6SHL5-F1
#
_entry.id   AF-A0A9D6SHL5-F1
#
_cell.length_a   1.000
_cell.length_b   1.000
_cell.length_c   1.000
_cell.angle_alpha   90.00
_cell.angle_beta   90.00
_cell.angle_gamma   90.00
#
_symmetry.space_group_name_H-M   'P 1'
#
loop_
_entity.id
_entity.type
_entity.pdbx_description
1 polymer ?
#
loop_
_entity_poly.entity_id
_entity_poly.type
_entity_poly.pdbx_seq_one_letter_code
_entity_poly.pdbx_strand_id
1 'polypeptide(L)'
;MVYLTRRYRFCAAHRLDAPELSPEDNARLYGKCNNPHGHGHNYVLDVTVAGRVDRETGMVCDLGFLDSLVQREVLDRFDETNLNLDTESFRDRVPT
;
A
#
# COMPACT_ATOMS: atom_id res chain seq x y z
N MET A 1 -14.85 -1.30 -24.07
CA MET A 1 -14.36 -0.96 -22.71
C MET A 1 -13.04 -1.66 -22.55
N VAL A 2 -12.04 -0.98 -22.02
CA VAL A 2 -10.67 -1.50 -21.87
C VAL A 2 -10.18 -1.22 -20.46
N TYR A 3 -9.14 -1.95 -20.05
CA TYR A 3 -8.49 -1.82 -18.76
C TYR A 3 -7.05 -1.36 -18.98
N LEU A 4 -6.61 -0.42 -18.16
CA LEU A 4 -5.25 0.07 -18.12
C LEU A 4 -4.71 -0.16 -16.71
N THR A 5 -3.65 -0.95 -16.59
CA THR A 5 -2.96 -1.17 -15.32
C THR A 5 -1.62 -0.45 -15.36
N ARG A 6 -1.35 0.34 -14.32
CA ARG A 6 -0.05 0.98 -14.09
C ARG A 6 0.53 0.51 -12.77
N ARG A 7 1.83 0.17 -12.80
CA ARG A 7 2.57 -0.35 -11.66
C ARG A 7 3.41 0.74 -11.01
N TYR A 8 3.32 0.82 -9.69
CA TYR A 8 4.11 1.68 -8.81
C TYR A 8 4.84 0.83 -7.78
N ARG A 9 5.80 1.42 -7.09
CA ARG A 9 6.57 0.78 -6.01
C ARG A 9 6.74 1.77 -4.87
N PHE A 10 6.77 1.24 -3.66
CA PHE A 10 7.16 1.99 -2.47
C PHE A 10 7.78 1.02 -1.46
N CYS A 11 8.61 1.53 -0.57
CA CYS A 11 9.31 0.76 0.45
C CYS A 11 8.75 1.16 1.81
N ALA A 12 8.29 0.18 2.61
CA ALA A 12 7.84 0.47 3.96
C ALA A 12 8.17 -0.65 4.93
N ALA A 13 8.41 -0.26 6.19
CA ALA A 13 8.58 -1.18 7.31
C ALA A 13 7.26 -1.36 8.06
N HIS A 14 7.08 -2.52 8.70
CA HIS A 14 5.95 -2.78 9.58
C HIS A 14 6.17 -3.97 10.53
N ARG A 15 5.25 -4.13 11.47
CA ARG A 15 5.07 -5.27 12.34
C ARG A 15 3.59 -5.66 12.33
N LEU A 16 3.32 -6.94 12.17
CA LEU A 16 1.97 -7.48 12.33
C LEU A 16 1.77 -7.82 13.81
N ASP A 17 1.00 -7.01 14.52
CA ASP A 17 0.72 -7.14 15.95
C ASP A 17 -0.68 -6.59 16.22
N ALA A 18 -1.59 -7.46 16.67
CA ALA A 18 -2.97 -7.13 16.95
C ALA A 18 -3.12 -6.79 18.45
N PRO A 19 -3.56 -5.57 18.82
CA PRO A 19 -3.63 -5.14 20.23
C PRO A 19 -4.64 -5.94 21.06
N GLU A 20 -5.62 -6.58 20.42
CA GLU A 20 -6.63 -7.42 21.05
C GLU A 20 -6.13 -8.84 21.40
N LEU A 21 -4.96 -9.24 20.90
CA LEU A 21 -4.39 -10.57 21.12
C LEU A 21 -3.30 -10.54 22.20
N SER A 22 -3.16 -11.66 22.92
CA SER A 22 -2.02 -11.87 23.81
C SER A 22 -0.70 -11.91 23.02
N PRO A 23 0.46 -11.65 23.65
CA PRO A 23 1.76 -11.78 22.96
C PRO A 23 2.00 -13.18 22.37
N GLU A 24 1.55 -14.23 23.06
CA GLU A 24 1.68 -15.62 22.59
C GLU A 24 0.79 -15.87 21.36
N ASP A 25 -0.44 -15.36 21.38
CA ASP A 25 -1.35 -15.48 20.25
C ASP A 25 -0.87 -14.69 19.03
N ASN A 26 -0.32 -13.50 19.24
CA ASN A 26 0.32 -12.71 18.17
C ASN A 26 1.50 -13.45 17.54
N ALA A 27 2.39 -14.00 18.37
CA ALA A 27 3.53 -14.78 17.89
C ALA A 27 3.08 -16.03 17.14
N ARG A 28 2.04 -16.72 17.61
CA ARG A 28 1.47 -17.91 16.96
C ARG A 28 0.78 -17.58 15.64
N LEU A 29 0.05 -16.47 15.56
CA LEU A 29 -0.71 -16.06 14.38
C LEU A 29 0.19 -15.50 13.28
N TYR A 30 1.04 -14.54 13.62
CA TYR A 30 1.84 -13.78 12.65
C TYR A 30 3.26 -14.29 12.50
N GLY A 31 3.74 -15.16 13.40
CA GLY A 31 5.05 -15.80 13.31
C GLY A 31 6.19 -14.78 13.16
N LYS A 32 7.04 -14.99 12.15
CA LYS A 32 8.18 -14.09 11.86
C LYS A 32 7.76 -12.63 11.60
N CYS A 33 6.52 -12.38 11.17
CA CYS A 33 6.02 -11.03 10.89
C CYS A 33 5.69 -10.25 12.18
N ASN A 34 5.60 -10.92 13.34
CA ASN A 34 5.45 -10.30 14.66
C ASN A 34 6.78 -9.90 15.31
N ASN A 35 7.91 -9.99 14.60
CA ASN A 35 9.22 -9.58 15.12
C ASN A 35 9.12 -8.24 15.88
N PRO A 36 9.54 -8.16 17.16
CA PRO A 36 9.44 -6.93 17.96
C PRO A 36 10.10 -5.70 17.34
N HIS A 37 11.10 -5.92 16.47
CA HIS A 37 11.79 -4.86 15.73
C HIS A 37 11.25 -4.64 14.31
N GLY A 38 10.14 -5.28 13.95
CA GLY A 38 9.53 -5.20 12.64
C GLY A 38 10.32 -5.89 11.53
N HIS A 39 9.89 -5.65 10.30
CA HIS A 39 10.53 -6.03 9.04
C HIS A 39 10.06 -5.06 7.94
N GLY A 40 10.51 -5.21 6.71
CA GLY A 40 10.07 -4.33 5.62
C GLY A 40 9.97 -5.01 4.27
N HIS A 41 9.33 -4.32 3.33
CA HIS A 41 9.10 -4.79 1.97
C HIS A 41 9.28 -3.66 0.97
N ASN A 42 9.66 -4.06 -0.25
CA ASN A 42 9.55 -3.24 -1.44
C ASN A 42 8.21 -3.59 -2.10
N TYR A 43 7.15 -2.91 -1.69
CA TYR A 43 5.80 -3.14 -2.16
C TYR A 43 5.65 -2.81 -3.65
N VAL A 44 4.77 -3.56 -4.32
CA VAL A 44 4.35 -3.31 -5.69
C VAL A 44 2.86 -2.99 -5.67
N LEU A 45 2.49 -1.84 -6.22
CA LEU A 45 1.11 -1.39 -6.32
C LEU A 45 0.68 -1.38 -7.80
N ASP A 46 -0.24 -2.27 -8.15
CA ASP A 46 -0.87 -2.27 -9.47
C ASP A 46 -2.22 -1.52 -9.40
N VAL A 47 -2.30 -0.36 -10.04
CA VAL A 47 -3.52 0.44 -10.13
C VAL A 47 -4.17 0.22 -11.48
N THR A 48 -5.40 -0.28 -11.48
CA THR A 48 -6.15 -0.55 -12.71
C THR A 48 -7.33 0.39 -12.83
N VAL A 49 -7.42 1.09 -13.96
CA VAL A 49 -8.57 1.92 -14.35
C VAL A 49 -9.26 1.29 -15.55
N ALA A 50 -10.59 1.45 -15.61
CA ALA A 50 -11.42 0.92 -16.69
C ALA A 50 -12.21 2.05 -17.35
N GLY A 51 -12.29 2.03 -18.67
CA GLY A 51 -12.97 3.10 -19.40
C GLY A 51 -13.20 2.81 -20.87
N ARG A 52 -13.84 3.77 -21.54
CA ARG A 52 -13.85 3.82 -23.00
C ARG A 52 -12.58 4.54 -23.44
N VAL A 53 -12.02 4.12 -24.57
CA VAL A 53 -10.93 4.84 -25.20
C VAL A 53 -11.50 6.14 -25.75
N ASP A 54 -10.96 7.27 -25.28
CA ASP A 54 -11.28 8.57 -25.83
C ASP A 54 -10.81 8.64 -27.30
N ARG A 55 -11.66 9.15 -28.18
CA ARG A 55 -11.41 9.07 -29.64
C ARG A 55 -10.34 10.04 -30.12
N GLU A 56 -10.14 11.15 -29.42
CA GLU A 56 -9.19 12.20 -29.81
C GLU A 56 -7.79 11.89 -29.27
N THR A 57 -7.72 11.47 -28.02
CA THR A 57 -6.46 11.21 -27.30
C THR A 57 -5.98 9.77 -27.40
N GLY A 58 -6.87 8.82 -27.70
CA GLY A 58 -6.55 7.39 -27.68
C GLY A 58 -6.32 6.81 -26.28
N MET A 59 -6.60 7.59 -25.23
CA MET A 59 -6.34 7.20 -23.84
C MET A 59 -7.61 6.72 -23.13
N VAL A 60 -7.42 5.85 -22.14
CA VAL A 60 -8.48 5.42 -21.21
C VAL A 60 -8.56 6.35 -20.02
N CYS A 61 -7.42 6.91 -19.64
CA CYS A 61 -7.22 7.84 -18.54
C CYS A 61 -5.96 8.66 -18.87
N ASP A 62 -5.95 9.92 -18.43
CA ASP A 62 -4.73 10.72 -18.46
C ASP A 62 -3.69 10.12 -17.50
N LEU A 63 -2.55 9.73 -18.04
CA LEU A 63 -1.49 9.06 -17.28
C LEU A 63 -0.81 9.97 -16.25
N GLY A 64 -0.70 11.27 -16.53
CA GLY A 64 -0.11 12.24 -15.61
C GLY A 64 -1.02 12.56 -14.43
N PHE A 65 -2.32 12.59 -14.67
CA PHE A 65 -3.33 12.64 -13.62
C PHE A 65 -3.27 11.38 -12.74
N LEU A 66 -3.22 10.19 -13.33
CA LEU A 66 -3.12 8.94 -12.58
C LEU A 66 -1.86 8.92 -11.71
N ASP A 67 -0.72 9.35 -12.24
CA ASP A 67 0.52 9.46 -11.48
C ASP A 67 0.41 10.43 -10.31
N SER A 68 -0.12 11.63 -10.57
CA SER A 68 -0.27 12.66 -9.55
C SER A 68 -1.27 12.25 -8.44
N LEU A 69 -2.28 11.46 -8.80
CA LEU A 69 -3.22 10.88 -7.86
C LEU A 69 -2.54 9.82 -6.99
N VAL A 70 -1.84 8.86 -7.58
CA VAL A 70 -1.15 7.78 -6.83
C VAL A 70 -0.02 8.34 -5.97
N GLN A 71 0.70 9.35 -6.45
CA GLN A 71 1.72 10.05 -5.67
C GLN A 71 1.13 10.59 -4.37
N ARG A 72 0.08 11.42 -4.45
CA ARG A 72 -0.56 12.03 -3.29
C ARG A 72 -1.25 11.04 -2.36
N GLU A 73 -2.01 10.11 -2.93
CA GLU A 73 -2.90 9.26 -2.15
C GLU A 73 -2.21 8.03 -1.58
N VAL A 74 -1.04 7.66 -2.10
CA VAL A 74 -0.31 6.46 -1.68
C VAL A 74 1.16 6.76 -1.40
N LEU A 75 1.93 7.22 -2.39
CA LEU A 75 3.40 7.28 -2.24
C LEU A 75 3.83 8.29 -1.16
N ASP A 76 3.28 9.51 -1.20
CA ASP A 76 3.57 10.56 -0.19
C ASP A 76 3.16 10.15 1.24
N ARG A 77 2.27 9.15 1.37
CA ARG A 77 1.72 8.72 2.65
C ARG A 77 2.41 7.48 3.22
N PHE A 78 3.04 6.66 2.38
CA PHE A 78 3.50 5.33 2.76
C PHE A 78 4.93 5.01 2.33
N ASP A 79 5.50 5.69 1.32
CA ASP A 79 6.87 5.43 0.89
C ASP A 79 7.89 5.92 1.92
N GLU A 80 8.94 5.11 2.12
CA GLU A 80 9.99 5.32 3.11
C GLU A 80 9.50 5.51 4.56
N THR A 81 8.35 4.90 4.91
CA THR A 81 7.76 5.00 6.26
C THR A 81 7.78 3.68 7.04
N ASN A 82 7.57 3.76 8.36
CA ASN A 82 7.05 2.64 9.15
C ASN A 82 5.52 2.73 9.24
N LEU A 83 4.80 1.77 8.67
CA LEU A 83 3.34 1.78 8.58
C LEU A 83 2.68 1.92 9.96
N ASN A 84 3.20 1.24 10.99
CA ASN A 84 2.62 1.27 12.33
C ASN A 84 2.86 2.60 13.08
N LEU A 85 3.97 3.29 12.80
CA LEU A 85 4.46 4.40 13.63
C LEU A 85 4.27 5.77 12.96
N ASP A 86 4.42 5.82 11.65
CA ASP A 86 4.49 7.07 10.89
C ASP A 86 3.19 7.37 10.12
N THR A 87 2.19 6.48 10.21
CA THR A 87 0.94 6.62 9.44
C THR A 87 -0.29 6.55 10.35
N GLU A 88 -1.25 7.44 10.09
CA GLU A 88 -2.52 7.44 10.84
C GLU A 88 -3.39 6.22 10.50
N SER A 89 -3.28 5.71 9.27
CA SER A 89 -4.12 4.62 8.75
C SER A 89 -4.00 3.30 9.53
N PHE A 90 -2.84 3.07 10.16
CA PHE A 90 -2.51 1.83 10.87
C PHE A 90 -2.25 2.03 12.37
N ARG A 91 -2.64 3.18 12.94
CA ARG A 91 -2.55 3.43 14.39
C ARG A 91 -3.33 2.37 15.18
N ASP A 92 -4.54 2.07 14.74
CA ASP A 92 -5.46 1.12 15.39
C ASP A 92 -5.79 -0.08 14.49
N ARG A 93 -4.95 -0.37 13.48
CA ARG A 93 -5.17 -1.45 12.51
C ARG A 93 -3.87 -2.16 12.17
N VAL A 94 -3.93 -3.48 12.08
CA VAL A 94 -2.78 -4.29 11.65
C VAL A 94 -2.50 -4.06 10.15
N PRO A 95 -1.26 -3.73 9.74
CA PRO A 95 -0.90 -3.47 8.34
C PRO A 95 -0.67 -4.76 7.54
N THR A 96 -1.72 -5.56 7.33
CA THR A 96 -1.66 -6.83 6.57
C THR A 96 -1.64 -6.65 5.06
#